data_AF-A0A1V0PRS8-F1
#
_entry.id   AF-A0A1V0PRS8-F1
#
_cell.length_a   1.000
_cell.length_b   1.000
_cell.length_c   1.000
_cell.angle_alpha   90.00
_cell.angle_beta   90.00
_cell.angle_gamma   90.00
#
_symmetry.space_group_name_H-M   'P 1'
#
loop_
_entity.id
_entity.type
_entity.pdbx_description
1 polymer ?
#
loop_
_entity_poly.entity_id
_entity_poly.type
_entity_poly.pdbx_seq_one_letter_code
_entity_poly.pdbx_strand_id
1 'polypeptide(L)'
;MNKPGQLLYDGGAHARTPLSVESDLICEIYGTALNPERYERLVDSWEKALAVASPLAGSPLDPQAASRHVGQAERIFDTTTPFPEIDKLFAVYEHLPALLLSKDGVVLRANPKAQSLLAPDTTCQAQSRADRPRDAGQERRTAQGLLRGKLPGSVVRRLPVDIEGSTACEFVILFDRAAISRVAGQIARAFDLTAAEQEVLGLSLQGLSRKEIAVHRDVSPETVKKQTKRIFDKTGAQSQLELTLISASMYRDPPLADPSVGGGKGRACALPFFDDEELICDGSRTVTYRAFGAPGGETLLFFHGTYGFCQWPALAEKEAARRGYRVIVPIRPGYGNTSGREAGEDVLDRIFEDILLILDRETAGKVTLVSLENDSFLAFCFAERFPGRVAGLVAFAGVLPMTREVQYSRMDKWHRFVVGTARYTPSLIPLVARGGFHFAARIGREEFVRQVYGSSRPDVAVMADATAREAILTGTRVAVSPRHLAHRAYAQEMCEFARGDWKRAVQATRDTIPVRFINGATDPIAPPETVAEFREDYPWITFEVHEDAGQFIFFSHWSRLFPALADTVLPQKAVMGAGRHSV
;
A
#
# COMPACT_ATOMS: atom_id res chain seq x y z
N MET A 1 -35.96 33.50 -62.10
CA MET A 1 -36.46 32.59 -61.04
C MET A 1 -35.27 32.03 -60.29
N ASN A 2 -35.12 32.45 -59.04
CA ASN A 2 -34.06 32.07 -58.11
C ASN A 2 -34.07 30.56 -57.79
N LYS A 3 -32.89 29.92 -57.79
CA LYS A 3 -32.62 28.73 -56.99
C LYS A 3 -31.56 29.10 -55.94
N PRO A 4 -31.73 28.71 -54.66
CA PRO A 4 -30.90 29.23 -53.57
C PRO A 4 -29.64 28.39 -53.32
N GLY A 5 -28.52 29.09 -53.14
CA GLY A 5 -27.63 28.98 -51.98
C GLY A 5 -27.06 27.62 -51.62
N GLN A 6 -25.88 27.33 -52.15
CA GLN A 6 -24.88 26.43 -51.55
C GLN A 6 -24.41 27.05 -50.22
N LEU A 7 -24.79 26.47 -49.09
CA LEU A 7 -24.20 26.79 -47.78
C LEU A 7 -23.09 25.79 -47.50
N LEU A 8 -21.88 26.31 -47.45
CA LEU A 8 -20.66 25.67 -46.99
C LEU A 8 -20.87 25.13 -45.56
N TYR A 9 -20.63 23.83 -45.39
CA TYR A 9 -20.54 23.20 -44.08
C TYR A 9 -19.17 23.58 -43.50
N ASP A 10 -19.14 24.64 -42.69
CA ASP A 10 -17.97 25.01 -41.92
C ASP A 10 -17.97 24.17 -40.63
N GLY A 11 -16.99 23.27 -40.50
CA GLY A 11 -16.79 22.41 -39.35
C GLY A 11 -16.28 23.19 -38.15
N GLY A 12 -17.15 23.99 -37.53
CA GLY A 12 -16.84 24.72 -36.31
C GLY A 12 -16.86 23.80 -35.09
N ALA A 13 -15.72 23.68 -34.40
CA ALA A 13 -15.65 23.13 -33.06
C ALA A 13 -16.56 23.94 -32.11
N HIS A 14 -17.72 23.41 -31.76
CA HIS A 14 -18.61 24.06 -30.80
C HIS A 14 -17.94 24.10 -29.41
N ALA A 15 -17.65 25.31 -28.93
CA ALA A 15 -17.26 25.54 -27.55
C ALA A 15 -18.37 25.03 -26.62
N ARG A 16 -18.05 24.04 -25.77
CA ARG A 16 -19.00 23.45 -24.82
C ARG A 16 -19.37 24.47 -23.74
N THR A 17 -20.65 24.56 -23.40
CA THR A 17 -21.14 25.42 -22.31
C THR A 17 -20.75 24.85 -20.93
N PRO A 18 -20.51 25.68 -19.90
CA PRO A 18 -20.09 25.24 -18.55
C PRO A 18 -21.01 24.17 -17.92
N LEU A 19 -22.33 24.28 -18.11
CA LEU A 19 -23.31 23.31 -17.62
C LEU A 19 -23.17 21.91 -18.26
N SER A 20 -22.70 21.83 -19.51
CA SER A 20 -22.46 20.54 -20.17
C SER A 20 -21.20 19.84 -19.64
N VAL A 21 -20.18 20.62 -19.27
CA VAL A 21 -18.94 20.11 -18.67
C VAL A 21 -19.19 19.56 -17.26
N GLU A 22 -20.01 20.24 -16.46
CA GLU A 22 -20.40 19.79 -15.12
C GLU A 22 -21.16 18.45 -15.18
N SER A 23 -22.15 18.34 -16.08
CA SER A 23 -22.92 17.11 -16.25
C SER A 23 -22.06 15.94 -16.71
N ASP A 24 -21.15 16.15 -17.67
CA ASP A 24 -20.21 15.14 -18.15
C ASP A 24 -19.33 14.62 -17.01
N LEU A 25 -18.81 15.54 -16.19
CA LEU A 25 -17.95 15.19 -15.06
C LEU A 25 -18.69 14.40 -13.98
N ILE A 26 -19.94 14.76 -13.67
CA ILE A 26 -20.80 13.99 -12.75
C ILE A 26 -21.04 12.57 -13.29
N CYS A 27 -21.29 12.42 -14.59
CA CYS A 27 -21.44 11.11 -15.21
C CYS A 27 -20.18 10.23 -15.05
N GLU A 28 -18.99 10.80 -15.26
CA GLU A 28 -17.74 10.04 -15.09
C GLU A 28 -17.43 9.71 -13.64
N ILE A 29 -17.82 10.56 -12.68
CA ILE A 29 -17.74 10.26 -11.24
C ILE A 29 -18.52 8.98 -10.91
N TYR A 30 -19.79 8.90 -11.30
CA TYR A 30 -20.61 7.71 -11.06
C TYR A 30 -20.17 6.51 -11.91
N GLY A 31 -19.75 6.75 -13.15
CA GLY A 31 -19.22 5.72 -14.04
C GLY A 31 -17.98 5.04 -13.46
N THR A 32 -17.10 5.82 -12.84
CA THR A 32 -15.91 5.35 -12.12
C THR A 32 -16.27 4.58 -10.85
N ALA A 33 -17.25 5.05 -10.08
CA ALA A 33 -17.70 4.35 -8.88
C ALA A 33 -18.28 2.96 -9.20
N LEU A 34 -19.00 2.84 -10.31
CA LEU A 34 -19.54 1.57 -10.80
C LEU A 34 -18.48 0.68 -11.45
N ASN A 35 -17.57 1.27 -12.23
CA ASN A 35 -16.49 0.58 -12.87
C ASN A 35 -15.16 1.35 -12.72
N PRO A 36 -14.35 1.01 -11.70
CA PRO A 36 -13.07 1.68 -11.45
C PRO A 36 -12.10 1.66 -12.62
N GLU A 37 -12.20 0.72 -13.56
CA GLU A 37 -11.36 0.69 -14.78
C GLU A 37 -11.58 1.91 -15.69
N ARG A 38 -12.68 2.65 -15.50
CA ARG A 38 -12.96 3.89 -16.23
C ARG A 38 -12.30 5.12 -15.62
N TYR A 39 -11.50 4.96 -14.57
CA TYR A 39 -10.89 6.08 -13.84
C TYR A 39 -10.10 7.03 -14.75
N GLU A 40 -9.41 6.54 -15.78
CA GLU A 40 -8.73 7.40 -16.77
C GLU A 40 -9.70 8.36 -17.50
N ARG A 41 -10.94 7.95 -17.78
CA ARG A 41 -11.94 8.84 -18.39
C ARG A 41 -12.35 9.99 -17.47
N LEU A 42 -12.36 9.74 -16.17
CA LEU A 42 -12.56 10.78 -15.17
C LEU A 42 -11.40 11.78 -15.19
N VAL A 43 -10.15 11.29 -15.27
CA VAL A 43 -8.95 12.14 -15.42
C VAL A 43 -9.04 13.00 -16.68
N ASP A 44 -9.30 12.40 -17.83
CA ASP A 44 -9.39 13.12 -19.11
C ASP A 44 -10.55 14.13 -19.13
N SER A 45 -11.68 13.81 -18.50
CA SER A 45 -12.83 14.72 -18.39
C SER A 45 -12.55 15.87 -17.44
N TRP A 46 -11.84 15.61 -16.35
CA TRP A 46 -11.40 16.64 -15.42
C TRP A 46 -10.38 17.59 -16.06
N GLU A 47 -9.42 17.07 -16.83
CA GLU A 47 -8.44 17.90 -17.55
C GLU A 47 -9.14 18.87 -18.51
N LYS A 48 -10.16 18.39 -19.25
CA LYS A 48 -10.99 19.24 -20.10
C LYS A 48 -11.75 20.29 -19.30
N ALA A 49 -12.27 19.93 -18.12
CA ALA A 49 -13.00 20.86 -17.27
C ALA A 49 -12.10 21.97 -16.72
N LEU A 50 -10.89 21.63 -16.27
CA LEU A 50 -9.89 22.59 -15.81
C LEU A 50 -9.40 23.51 -16.94
N ALA A 51 -9.31 23.03 -18.19
CA ALA A 51 -8.93 23.88 -19.32
C ALA A 51 -9.98 24.95 -19.65
N VAL A 52 -11.25 24.71 -19.31
CA VAL A 52 -12.37 25.64 -19.54
C VAL A 52 -12.58 26.58 -18.34
N ALA A 53 -12.33 26.10 -17.12
CA ALA A 53 -12.36 26.91 -15.92
C ALA A 53 -11.11 27.80 -15.86
N SER A 54 -11.25 29.11 -16.07
CA SER A 54 -10.16 30.04 -15.78
C SER A 54 -9.72 29.88 -14.32
N PRO A 55 -8.42 29.96 -13.99
CA PRO A 55 -7.91 29.90 -12.61
C PRO A 55 -8.53 30.96 -11.67
N LEU A 56 -9.08 32.04 -12.24
CA LEU A 56 -9.82 33.09 -11.54
C LEU A 56 -11.33 32.80 -11.40
N ALA A 57 -11.85 31.75 -12.04
CA ALA A 57 -13.28 31.43 -12.15
C ALA A 57 -13.77 30.36 -11.15
N GLY A 58 -12.88 29.79 -10.32
CA GLY A 58 -13.26 28.82 -9.29
C GLY A 58 -13.39 27.38 -9.78
N SER A 59 -13.78 26.49 -8.87
CA SER A 59 -13.90 25.04 -9.10
C SER A 59 -14.89 24.72 -10.24
N PRO A 60 -14.62 23.72 -11.10
CA PRO A 60 -15.55 23.28 -12.15
C PRO A 60 -16.86 22.68 -11.59
N LEU A 61 -16.89 22.36 -10.30
CA LEU A 61 -18.06 21.92 -9.54
C LEU A 61 -18.27 22.80 -8.31
N ASP A 62 -19.52 23.14 -8.01
CA ASP A 62 -19.87 23.78 -6.74
C ASP A 62 -19.44 22.88 -5.55
N PRO A 63 -18.79 23.42 -4.50
CA PRO A 63 -18.33 22.61 -3.37
C PRO A 63 -19.42 21.80 -2.64
N GLN A 64 -20.66 22.33 -2.54
CA GLN A 64 -21.76 21.60 -1.90
C GLN A 64 -22.30 20.51 -2.82
N ALA A 65 -22.41 20.77 -4.12
CA ALA A 65 -22.72 19.76 -5.12
C ALA A 65 -21.68 18.63 -5.11
N ALA A 66 -20.39 18.97 -5.15
CA ALA A 66 -19.27 18.04 -5.04
C ALA A 66 -19.39 17.13 -3.81
N SER A 67 -19.68 17.71 -2.64
CA SER A 67 -19.83 16.95 -1.39
C SER A 67 -20.99 15.95 -1.43
N ARG A 68 -22.11 16.33 -2.08
CA ARG A 68 -23.26 15.41 -2.28
C ARG A 68 -22.91 14.25 -3.21
N HIS A 69 -22.22 14.53 -4.32
CA HIS A 69 -21.77 13.50 -5.25
C HIS A 69 -20.77 12.54 -4.60
N VAL A 70 -19.88 13.04 -3.74
CA VAL A 70 -18.96 12.22 -2.93
C VAL A 70 -19.74 11.24 -2.06
N GLY A 71 -20.67 11.72 -1.24
CA GLY A 71 -21.45 10.84 -0.35
C GLY A 71 -22.35 9.83 -1.10
N GLN A 72 -22.72 10.09 -2.36
CA GLN A 72 -23.45 9.12 -3.17
C GLN A 72 -22.53 8.09 -3.83
N ALA A 73 -21.39 8.52 -4.38
CA ALA A 73 -20.41 7.62 -4.96
C ALA A 73 -19.76 6.72 -3.89
N GLU A 74 -19.56 7.21 -2.67
CA GLU A 74 -19.07 6.39 -1.55
C GLU A 74 -19.98 5.20 -1.28
N ARG A 75 -21.31 5.40 -1.29
CA ARG A 75 -22.28 4.31 -1.15
C ARG A 75 -22.19 3.29 -2.28
N ILE A 76 -21.81 3.70 -3.49
CA ILE A 76 -21.59 2.78 -4.61
C ILE A 76 -20.28 2.01 -4.39
N PHE A 77 -19.21 2.68 -3.99
CA PHE A 77 -17.94 2.02 -3.68
C PHE A 77 -18.05 1.02 -2.53
N ASP A 78 -18.96 1.22 -1.58
CA ASP A 78 -19.23 0.24 -0.50
C ASP A 78 -19.84 -1.07 -1.02
N THR A 79 -20.43 -1.06 -2.21
CA THR A 79 -21.01 -2.25 -2.86
C THR A 79 -20.07 -2.90 -3.89
N THR A 80 -19.00 -2.22 -4.28
CA THR A 80 -18.03 -2.73 -5.27
C THR A 80 -16.76 -3.20 -4.58
N THR A 81 -16.29 -4.38 -4.95
CA THR A 81 -15.02 -4.90 -4.43
C THR A 81 -13.82 -4.47 -5.28
N PRO A 82 -12.70 -4.05 -4.64
CA PRO A 82 -11.44 -3.80 -5.33
C PRO A 82 -10.79 -5.07 -5.91
N PHE A 83 -11.00 -6.25 -5.29
CA PHE A 83 -10.37 -7.52 -5.66
C PHE A 83 -11.42 -8.63 -5.89
N PRO A 84 -12.23 -8.56 -6.96
CA PRO A 84 -13.39 -9.45 -7.16
C PRO A 84 -13.03 -10.94 -7.23
N GLU A 85 -11.94 -11.31 -7.90
CA GLU A 85 -11.53 -12.71 -8.00
C GLU A 85 -11.07 -13.29 -6.66
N ILE A 86 -10.40 -12.46 -5.84
CA ILE A 86 -10.01 -12.84 -4.48
C ILE A 86 -11.23 -12.97 -3.58
N ASP A 87 -12.20 -12.05 -3.68
CA ASP A 87 -13.46 -12.13 -2.96
C ASP A 87 -14.25 -13.39 -3.29
N LYS A 88 -14.35 -13.76 -4.58
CA LYS A 88 -15.00 -15.02 -5.00
C LYS A 88 -14.32 -16.23 -4.34
N LEU A 89 -12.99 -16.28 -4.30
CA LEU A 89 -12.27 -17.36 -3.63
C LEU A 89 -12.58 -17.41 -2.13
N PHE A 90 -12.56 -16.27 -1.43
CA PHE A 90 -12.90 -16.21 -0.01
C PHE A 90 -14.36 -16.56 0.26
N ALA A 91 -15.30 -16.20 -0.62
CA ALA A 91 -16.71 -16.57 -0.51
C ALA A 91 -16.90 -18.08 -0.69
N VAL A 92 -16.20 -18.69 -1.66
CA VAL A 92 -16.22 -20.14 -1.88
C VAL A 92 -15.75 -20.91 -0.65
N TYR A 93 -14.75 -20.40 0.07
CA TYR A 93 -14.15 -21.04 1.24
C TYR A 93 -14.47 -20.36 2.57
N GLU A 94 -15.57 -19.60 2.65
CA GLU A 94 -15.92 -18.81 3.84
C GLU A 94 -16.04 -19.66 5.12
N HIS A 95 -16.48 -20.90 4.97
CA HIS A 95 -16.71 -21.86 6.05
C HIS A 95 -15.42 -22.57 6.53
N LEU A 96 -14.28 -22.37 5.86
CA LEU A 96 -12.97 -22.93 6.25
C LEU A 96 -11.99 -21.82 6.62
N PRO A 97 -11.01 -22.07 7.50
CA PRO A 97 -9.90 -21.14 7.65
C PRO A 97 -9.12 -21.03 6.34
N ALA A 98 -9.16 -19.84 5.74
CA ALA A 98 -8.51 -19.56 4.46
C ALA A 98 -7.71 -18.25 4.53
N LEU A 99 -6.60 -18.22 3.81
CA LEU A 99 -5.71 -17.06 3.73
C LEU A 99 -5.06 -16.98 2.35
N LEU A 100 -4.63 -15.78 1.98
CA LEU A 100 -3.90 -15.48 0.75
C LEU A 100 -2.48 -15.07 1.12
N LEU A 101 -1.49 -15.78 0.56
CA LEU A 101 -0.06 -15.53 0.77
C LEU A 101 0.59 -14.95 -0.46
N SER A 102 1.47 -13.99 -0.26
CA SER A 102 2.44 -13.60 -1.28
C SER A 102 3.54 -14.67 -1.44
N LYS A 103 4.31 -14.58 -2.54
CA LYS A 103 5.49 -15.45 -2.80
C LYS A 103 6.51 -15.49 -1.65
N ASP A 104 6.62 -14.38 -0.91
CA ASP A 104 7.55 -14.16 0.20
C ASP A 104 6.92 -14.54 1.56
N GLY A 105 5.71 -15.11 1.57
CA GLY A 105 5.08 -15.66 2.78
C GLY A 105 4.32 -14.64 3.63
N VAL A 106 4.08 -13.43 3.12
CA VAL A 106 3.27 -12.39 3.78
C VAL A 106 1.79 -12.70 3.59
N VAL A 107 1.02 -12.57 4.68
CA VAL A 107 -0.45 -12.77 4.63
C VAL A 107 -1.12 -11.52 4.05
N LEU A 108 -1.45 -11.59 2.77
CA LEU A 108 -2.12 -10.52 2.01
C LEU A 108 -3.61 -10.41 2.33
N ARG A 109 -4.24 -11.47 2.87
CA ARG A 109 -5.60 -11.49 3.44
C ARG A 109 -5.84 -12.78 4.21
N ALA A 110 -6.66 -12.74 5.24
CA ALA A 110 -7.15 -13.93 5.95
C ALA A 110 -8.61 -13.73 6.34
N ASN A 111 -9.42 -14.79 6.29
CA ASN A 111 -10.79 -14.73 6.82
C ASN A 111 -10.80 -14.87 8.35
N PRO A 112 -11.93 -14.57 9.04
CA PRO A 112 -11.98 -14.58 10.51
C PRO A 112 -11.51 -15.90 11.12
N LYS A 113 -11.85 -17.04 10.51
CA LYS A 113 -11.42 -18.37 10.96
C LYS A 113 -9.90 -18.55 10.91
N ALA A 114 -9.27 -18.15 9.80
CA ALA A 114 -7.81 -18.20 9.68
C ALA A 114 -7.14 -17.19 10.62
N GLN A 115 -7.73 -16.01 10.81
CA GLN A 115 -7.24 -15.02 11.77
C GLN A 115 -7.25 -15.57 13.19
N SER A 116 -8.30 -16.28 13.63
CA SER A 116 -8.33 -16.91 14.96
C SER A 116 -7.28 -17.99 15.15
N LEU A 117 -6.89 -18.70 14.07
CA LEU A 117 -5.80 -19.69 14.12
C LEU A 117 -4.40 -19.05 14.08
N LEU A 118 -4.30 -17.89 13.45
CA LEU A 118 -3.07 -17.12 13.27
C LEU A 118 -2.80 -16.15 14.42
N ALA A 119 -3.85 -15.75 15.14
CA ALA A 119 -3.76 -14.90 16.29
C ALA A 119 -2.89 -15.61 17.33
N PRO A 120 -1.78 -14.99 17.77
CA PRO A 120 -1.04 -15.54 18.89
C PRO A 120 -1.96 -15.53 20.13
N ASP A 121 -1.72 -16.44 21.08
CA ASP A 121 -2.40 -16.47 22.39
C ASP A 121 -2.16 -15.18 23.22
N THR A 122 -1.33 -14.26 22.72
CA THR A 122 -1.08 -12.96 23.31
C THR A 122 -2.12 -11.93 22.88
N THR A 123 -2.97 -11.59 23.84
CA THR A 123 -3.62 -10.28 23.90
C THR A 123 -2.54 -9.19 23.81
N CYS A 124 -2.67 -8.25 22.84
CA CYS A 124 -1.85 -7.04 22.77
C CYS A 124 -2.12 -6.18 24.04
N GLN A 125 -1.52 -6.54 25.18
CA GLN A 125 -1.52 -5.73 26.40
C GLN A 125 -0.50 -4.60 26.20
N ALA A 126 -0.85 -3.39 26.61
CA ALA A 126 0.02 -2.21 26.54
C ALA A 126 1.42 -2.52 27.11
N GLN A 127 2.44 -2.62 26.25
CA GLN A 127 3.78 -3.01 26.68
C GLN A 127 4.57 -1.78 27.14
N SER A 128 4.61 -1.60 28.46
CA SER A 128 5.60 -0.77 29.15
C SER A 128 6.99 -1.41 29.08
N ARG A 129 7.99 -0.53 28.94
CA ARG A 129 9.38 -0.70 28.49
C ARG A 129 10.31 -1.59 29.35
N ALA A 130 9.83 -2.36 30.33
CA ALA A 130 10.70 -2.83 31.42
C ALA A 130 10.98 -4.34 31.53
N ASP A 131 10.06 -5.26 31.26
CA ASP A 131 10.32 -6.68 31.56
C ASP A 131 9.51 -7.62 30.65
N ARG A 132 10.12 -8.12 29.57
CA ARG A 132 9.83 -9.50 29.10
C ARG A 132 10.96 -10.06 28.22
N PRO A 133 11.27 -11.36 28.37
CA PRO A 133 12.24 -12.06 27.53
C PRO A 133 11.67 -12.38 26.13
N ARG A 134 12.59 -12.76 25.23
CA ARG A 134 12.51 -13.02 23.78
C ARG A 134 11.45 -14.04 23.27
N ASP A 135 10.22 -14.08 23.79
CA ASP A 135 9.22 -15.08 23.37
C ASP A 135 8.38 -14.72 22.12
N ALA A 136 8.45 -13.47 21.62
CA ALA A 136 7.88 -13.10 20.32
C ALA A 136 8.44 -13.95 19.16
N GLY A 137 9.65 -14.50 19.32
CA GLY A 137 10.26 -15.42 18.37
C GLY A 137 9.55 -16.78 18.29
N GLN A 138 8.86 -17.24 19.33
CA GLN A 138 8.12 -18.51 19.31
C GLN A 138 6.77 -18.37 18.60
N GLU A 139 6.08 -17.25 18.77
CA GLU A 139 4.80 -16.95 18.11
C GLU A 139 4.97 -16.69 16.60
N ARG A 140 5.99 -15.89 16.21
CA ARG A 140 6.40 -15.76 14.80
C ARG A 140 6.74 -17.13 14.20
N ARG A 141 7.35 -18.05 14.99
CA ARG A 141 7.64 -19.43 14.56
C ARG A 141 6.38 -20.27 14.36
N THR A 142 5.30 -20.08 15.13
CA THR A 142 4.02 -20.79 14.94
C THR A 142 3.28 -20.30 13.70
N ALA A 143 3.20 -18.98 13.49
CA ALA A 143 2.67 -18.42 12.24
C ALA A 143 3.50 -18.88 11.03
N GLN A 144 4.84 -18.84 11.11
CA GLN A 144 5.73 -19.43 10.09
C GLN A 144 5.55 -20.94 9.94
N GLY A 145 5.22 -21.66 11.02
CA GLY A 145 4.90 -23.09 11.00
C GLY A 145 3.63 -23.39 10.22
N LEU A 146 2.58 -22.58 10.39
CA LEU A 146 1.38 -22.59 9.56
C LEU A 146 1.70 -22.25 8.10
N LEU A 147 2.45 -21.17 7.87
CA LEU A 147 2.91 -20.73 6.54
C LEU A 147 3.79 -21.78 5.83
N ARG A 148 4.45 -22.68 6.57
CA ARG A 148 5.27 -23.79 6.05
C ARG A 148 4.55 -25.15 6.06
N GLY A 149 3.27 -25.20 6.42
CA GLY A 149 2.47 -26.44 6.40
C GLY A 149 2.83 -27.47 7.48
N LYS A 150 3.42 -27.02 8.61
CA LYS A 150 3.92 -27.88 9.69
C LYS A 150 3.07 -27.86 10.96
N LEU A 151 1.80 -27.45 10.89
CA LEU A 151 0.91 -27.54 12.05
C LEU A 151 0.50 -28.99 12.33
N PRO A 152 0.75 -29.51 13.55
CA PRO A 152 0.25 -30.81 13.96
C PRO A 152 -1.29 -30.84 13.88
N GLY A 153 -1.84 -31.85 13.19
CA GLY A 153 -3.30 -32.04 13.11
C GLY A 153 -4.01 -31.33 11.95
N SER A 154 -3.34 -30.46 11.20
CA SER A 154 -3.94 -29.75 10.07
C SER A 154 -3.52 -30.35 8.72
N VAL A 155 -4.39 -30.21 7.73
CA VAL A 155 -4.06 -30.36 6.31
C VAL A 155 -4.07 -28.99 5.66
N VAL A 156 -3.06 -28.75 4.83
CA VAL A 156 -2.91 -27.50 4.09
C VAL A 156 -3.08 -27.77 2.60
N ARG A 157 -4.09 -27.16 1.98
CA ARG A 157 -4.24 -27.12 0.53
C ARG A 157 -3.77 -25.76 0.04
N ARG A 158 -2.94 -25.75 -1.01
CA ARG A 158 -2.46 -24.54 -1.68
C ARG A 158 -3.00 -24.51 -3.10
N LEU A 159 -3.59 -23.39 -3.47
CA LEU A 159 -4.00 -23.10 -4.84
C LEU A 159 -3.12 -21.95 -5.34
N PRO A 160 -2.39 -22.11 -6.44
CA PRO A 160 -1.71 -20.98 -7.06
C PRO A 160 -2.78 -19.99 -7.55
N VAL A 161 -2.58 -18.72 -7.24
CA VAL A 161 -3.45 -17.63 -7.66
C VAL A 161 -2.57 -16.49 -8.15
N ASP A 162 -2.87 -15.97 -9.32
CA ASP A 162 -2.22 -14.76 -9.82
C ASP A 162 -3.05 -13.55 -9.38
N ILE A 163 -2.38 -12.60 -8.72
CA ILE A 163 -2.94 -11.27 -8.46
C ILE A 163 -2.24 -10.30 -9.42
N GLU A 164 -2.97 -9.31 -9.93
CA GLU A 164 -2.37 -8.27 -10.78
C GLU A 164 -1.76 -8.83 -12.08
N GLY A 165 -2.34 -9.91 -12.61
CA GLY A 165 -1.94 -10.54 -13.87
C GLY A 165 -0.57 -11.24 -13.88
N SER A 166 0.24 -11.13 -12.83
CA SER A 166 1.60 -11.71 -12.80
C SER A 166 2.17 -11.98 -11.40
N THR A 167 1.53 -11.50 -10.32
CA THR A 167 2.03 -11.71 -8.97
C THR A 167 1.57 -13.06 -8.45
N ALA A 168 2.47 -14.04 -8.53
CA ALA A 168 2.25 -15.37 -7.98
C ALA A 168 1.98 -15.29 -6.47
N CYS A 169 0.79 -15.73 -6.09
CA CYS A 169 0.33 -15.86 -4.73
C CYS A 169 -0.19 -17.28 -4.48
N GLU A 170 -0.33 -17.66 -3.23
CA GLU A 170 -0.91 -18.93 -2.84
C GLU A 170 -2.16 -18.68 -2.00
N PHE A 171 -3.30 -19.17 -2.46
CA PHE A 171 -4.50 -19.27 -1.65
C PHE A 171 -4.44 -20.56 -0.84
N VAL A 172 -4.35 -20.41 0.48
CA VAL A 172 -4.12 -21.49 1.42
C VAL A 172 -5.41 -21.76 2.18
N ILE A 173 -5.85 -23.02 2.14
CA ILE A 173 -7.02 -23.51 2.87
C ILE A 173 -6.52 -24.49 3.92
N LEU A 174 -6.97 -24.28 5.14
CA LEU A 174 -6.61 -25.10 6.28
C LEU A 174 -7.79 -25.99 6.65
N PHE A 175 -7.50 -27.25 6.86
CA PHE A 175 -8.47 -28.21 7.33
C PHE A 175 -7.96 -28.86 8.60
N ASP A 176 -8.82 -29.07 9.57
CA ASP A 176 -8.54 -30.01 10.66
C ASP A 176 -8.69 -31.45 10.13
N ARG A 177 -7.70 -32.32 10.37
CA ARG A 177 -7.74 -33.73 9.97
C ARG A 177 -8.96 -34.46 10.55
N ALA A 178 -9.35 -34.14 11.79
CA ALA A 178 -10.52 -34.75 12.43
C ALA A 178 -11.82 -34.28 11.75
N ALA A 179 -11.89 -33.00 11.39
CA ALA A 179 -13.01 -32.47 10.61
C ALA A 179 -13.11 -33.05 9.20
N ILE A 180 -12.00 -33.23 8.47
CA ILE A 180 -12.01 -33.91 7.16
C ILE A 180 -12.54 -35.33 7.28
N SER A 181 -12.07 -36.10 8.27
CA SER A 181 -12.52 -37.47 8.48
C SER A 181 -14.03 -37.55 8.73
N ARG A 182 -14.57 -36.60 9.53
CA ARG A 182 -16.01 -36.48 9.80
C ARG A 182 -16.81 -36.16 8.54
N VAL A 183 -16.37 -35.19 7.73
CA VAL A 183 -17.03 -34.81 6.48
C VAL A 183 -16.99 -35.96 5.47
N ALA A 184 -15.85 -36.63 5.32
CA ALA A 184 -15.74 -37.81 4.47
C ALA A 184 -16.73 -38.91 4.90
N GLY A 185 -16.90 -39.14 6.21
CA GLY A 185 -17.91 -40.06 6.75
C GLY A 185 -19.36 -39.59 6.58
N GLN A 186 -19.62 -38.29 6.46
CA GLN A 186 -20.95 -37.77 6.13
C GLN A 186 -21.28 -37.95 4.65
N ILE A 187 -20.34 -37.61 3.76
CA ILE A 187 -20.46 -37.85 2.31
C ILE A 187 -20.63 -39.35 2.05
N ALA A 188 -19.81 -40.18 2.70
CA ALA A 188 -19.89 -41.63 2.53
C ALA A 188 -21.27 -42.19 2.87
N ARG A 189 -21.91 -41.68 3.94
CA ARG A 189 -23.26 -42.06 4.32
C ARG A 189 -24.34 -41.46 3.41
N ALA A 190 -24.13 -40.24 2.90
CA ALA A 190 -25.10 -39.57 2.03
C ALA A 190 -25.15 -40.17 0.61
N PHE A 191 -24.04 -40.74 0.14
CA PHE A 191 -23.88 -41.25 -1.24
C PHE A 191 -23.52 -42.75 -1.29
N ASP A 192 -23.76 -43.49 -0.20
CA ASP A 192 -23.50 -44.94 -0.09
C ASP A 192 -22.10 -45.36 -0.59
N LEU A 193 -21.08 -44.64 -0.14
CA LEU A 193 -19.68 -44.98 -0.41
C LEU A 193 -19.26 -46.17 0.46
N THR A 194 -18.48 -47.08 -0.12
CA THR A 194 -17.87 -48.18 0.63
C THR A 194 -16.81 -47.67 1.60
N ALA A 195 -16.44 -48.46 2.61
CA ALA A 195 -15.36 -48.11 3.53
C ALA A 195 -14.05 -47.77 2.79
N ALA A 196 -13.75 -48.52 1.73
CA ALA A 196 -12.57 -48.27 0.90
C ALA A 196 -12.67 -46.96 0.10
N GLU A 197 -13.86 -46.57 -0.35
CA GLU A 197 -14.12 -45.29 -1.05
C GLU A 197 -14.09 -44.11 -0.07
N GLN A 198 -14.64 -44.26 1.14
CA GLN A 198 -14.56 -43.26 2.20
C GLN A 198 -13.10 -42.95 2.59
N GLU A 199 -12.26 -43.97 2.68
CA GLU A 199 -10.84 -43.80 3.00
C GLU A 199 -10.10 -43.06 1.87
N VAL A 200 -10.35 -43.40 0.60
CA VAL A 200 -9.82 -42.63 -0.54
C VAL A 200 -10.32 -41.19 -0.51
N LEU A 201 -11.61 -40.98 -0.26
CA LEU A 201 -12.20 -39.66 -0.16
C LEU A 201 -11.52 -38.84 0.94
N GLY A 202 -11.36 -39.40 2.14
CA GLY A 202 -10.73 -38.73 3.27
C GLY A 202 -9.27 -38.33 2.99
N LEU A 203 -8.47 -39.21 2.41
CA LEU A 203 -7.07 -38.89 2.04
C LEU A 203 -7.00 -37.91 0.85
N SER A 204 -7.95 -37.99 -0.07
CA SER A 204 -8.04 -37.08 -1.21
C SER A 204 -8.46 -35.66 -0.79
N LEU A 205 -9.40 -35.53 0.15
CA LEU A 205 -9.75 -34.26 0.78
C LEU A 205 -8.59 -33.71 1.63
N GLN A 206 -7.70 -34.58 2.10
CA GLN A 206 -6.43 -34.19 2.74
C GLN A 206 -5.36 -33.69 1.74
N GLY A 207 -5.68 -33.57 0.45
CA GLY A 207 -4.77 -33.07 -0.58
C GLY A 207 -3.70 -34.07 -1.05
N LEU A 208 -3.76 -35.34 -0.62
CA LEU A 208 -2.82 -36.36 -1.09
C LEU A 208 -3.11 -36.69 -2.56
N SER A 209 -2.04 -36.80 -3.34
CA SER A 209 -2.08 -37.28 -4.72
C SER A 209 -2.43 -38.77 -4.79
N ARG A 210 -2.85 -39.25 -5.97
CA ARG A 210 -3.16 -40.68 -6.19
C ARG A 210 -1.98 -41.59 -5.85
N LYS A 211 -0.74 -41.11 -6.05
CA LYS A 211 0.48 -41.87 -5.71
C LYS A 211 0.69 -41.94 -4.21
N GLU A 212 0.48 -40.83 -3.50
CA GLU A 212 0.59 -40.79 -2.03
C GLU A 212 -0.51 -41.61 -1.35
N ILE A 213 -1.75 -41.55 -1.85
CA ILE A 213 -2.86 -42.38 -1.37
C ILE A 213 -2.56 -43.87 -1.57
N ALA A 214 -2.00 -44.23 -2.73
CA ALA A 214 -1.61 -45.60 -3.05
C ALA A 214 -0.57 -46.13 -2.05
N VAL A 215 0.46 -45.34 -1.76
CA VAL A 215 1.47 -45.67 -0.74
C VAL A 215 0.85 -45.76 0.66
N HIS A 216 0.00 -44.79 1.03
CA HIS A 216 -0.62 -44.75 2.36
C HIS A 216 -1.55 -45.94 2.62
N ARG A 217 -2.15 -46.51 1.57
CA ARG A 217 -3.12 -47.61 1.67
C ARG A 217 -2.56 -48.97 1.25
N ASP A 218 -1.28 -49.03 0.88
CA ASP A 218 -0.63 -50.22 0.34
C ASP A 218 -1.40 -50.86 -0.85
N VAL A 219 -1.82 -50.02 -1.80
CA VAL A 219 -2.54 -50.43 -3.02
C VAL A 219 -1.92 -49.81 -4.27
N SER A 220 -2.29 -50.31 -5.46
CA SER A 220 -1.81 -49.71 -6.71
C SER A 220 -2.45 -48.33 -7.00
N PRO A 221 -1.72 -47.39 -7.65
CA PRO A 221 -2.30 -46.13 -8.11
C PRO A 221 -3.52 -46.29 -9.05
N GLU A 222 -3.58 -47.39 -9.81
CA GLU A 222 -4.73 -47.71 -10.67
C GLU A 222 -5.97 -48.12 -9.84
N THR A 223 -5.79 -48.76 -8.69
CA THR A 223 -6.87 -49.05 -7.74
C THR A 223 -7.47 -47.76 -7.19
N VAL A 224 -6.61 -46.81 -6.77
CA VAL A 224 -7.05 -45.49 -6.29
C VAL A 224 -7.81 -44.74 -7.38
N LYS A 225 -7.29 -44.72 -8.62
CA LYS A 225 -7.97 -44.10 -9.77
C LYS A 225 -9.35 -44.68 -10.03
N LYS A 226 -9.50 -46.01 -9.97
CA LYS A 226 -10.82 -46.68 -10.12
C LYS A 226 -11.78 -46.29 -8.99
N GLN A 227 -11.31 -46.21 -7.75
CA GLN A 227 -12.12 -45.79 -6.60
C GLN A 227 -12.50 -44.31 -6.68
N THR A 228 -11.61 -43.41 -7.10
CA THR A 228 -11.94 -42.00 -7.37
C THR A 228 -13.03 -41.86 -8.44
N LYS A 229 -12.96 -42.64 -9.52
CA LYS A 229 -14.01 -42.63 -10.55
C LYS A 229 -15.37 -43.05 -9.99
N ARG A 230 -15.42 -44.11 -9.17
CA ARG A 230 -16.66 -44.54 -8.52
C ARG A 230 -17.21 -43.50 -7.55
N ILE A 231 -16.33 -42.79 -6.83
CA ILE A 231 -16.74 -41.68 -5.97
C ILE A 231 -17.42 -40.60 -6.83
N PHE A 232 -16.80 -40.18 -7.94
CA PHE A 232 -17.40 -39.21 -8.87
C PHE A 232 -18.75 -39.68 -9.43
N ASP A 233 -18.84 -40.93 -9.87
CA ASP A 233 -20.08 -41.52 -10.40
C ASP A 233 -21.20 -41.53 -9.34
N LYS A 234 -20.87 -41.80 -8.06
CA LYS A 234 -21.84 -41.85 -6.95
C LYS A 234 -22.21 -40.46 -6.41
N THR A 235 -21.26 -39.53 -6.34
CA THR A 235 -21.51 -38.18 -5.82
C THR A 235 -22.03 -37.22 -6.89
N GLY A 236 -22.00 -37.61 -8.17
CA GLY A 236 -22.33 -36.76 -9.32
C GLY A 236 -21.28 -35.68 -9.61
N ALA A 237 -20.12 -35.74 -8.95
CA ALA A 237 -19.06 -34.74 -9.12
C ALA A 237 -18.30 -35.02 -10.42
N GLN A 238 -18.15 -34.01 -11.28
CA GLN A 238 -17.43 -34.10 -12.54
C GLN A 238 -15.91 -33.93 -12.37
N SER A 239 -15.48 -33.41 -11.21
CA SER A 239 -14.08 -33.17 -10.92
C SER A 239 -13.74 -33.27 -9.43
N GLN A 240 -12.43 -33.39 -9.16
CA GLN A 240 -11.90 -33.29 -7.79
C GLN A 240 -12.23 -31.93 -7.14
N LEU A 241 -12.26 -30.87 -7.94
CA LEU A 241 -12.62 -29.53 -7.46
C LEU A 241 -14.08 -29.51 -6.99
N GLU A 242 -15.00 -30.02 -7.80
CA GLU A 242 -16.43 -30.09 -7.47
C GLU A 242 -16.69 -30.96 -6.24
N LEU A 243 -16.03 -32.13 -6.14
CA LEU A 243 -16.08 -32.96 -4.94
C LEU A 243 -15.56 -32.23 -3.69
N THR A 244 -14.52 -31.40 -3.85
CA THR A 244 -14.04 -30.56 -2.75
C THR A 244 -15.09 -29.52 -2.38
N LEU A 245 -15.73 -28.85 -3.35
CA LEU A 245 -16.78 -27.85 -3.08
C LEU A 245 -17.99 -28.46 -2.36
N ILE A 246 -18.41 -29.66 -2.75
CA ILE A 246 -19.45 -30.43 -2.06
C ILE A 246 -19.02 -30.71 -0.61
N SER A 247 -17.78 -31.18 -0.40
CA SER A 247 -17.27 -31.43 0.95
C SER A 247 -17.19 -30.17 1.81
N ALA A 248 -16.83 -29.05 1.20
CA ALA A 248 -16.82 -27.72 1.79
C ALA A 248 -18.22 -27.32 2.29
N SER A 249 -19.25 -27.49 1.45
CA SER A 249 -20.65 -27.20 1.83
C SER A 249 -21.18 -28.07 2.99
N MET A 250 -20.63 -29.26 3.17
CA MET A 250 -20.97 -30.18 4.26
C MET A 250 -20.13 -29.95 5.52
N TYR A 251 -19.12 -29.08 5.45
CA TYR A 251 -18.30 -28.70 6.59
C TYR A 251 -19.14 -27.86 7.56
N ARG A 252 -19.67 -28.50 8.59
CA ARG A 252 -20.19 -27.81 9.77
C ARG A 252 -19.08 -27.66 10.79
N ASP A 253 -18.85 -26.43 11.23
CA ASP A 253 -17.97 -26.14 12.34
C ASP A 253 -18.30 -27.07 13.53
N PRO A 254 -17.33 -27.79 14.11
CA PRO A 254 -17.43 -28.00 15.54
C PRO A 254 -17.44 -26.61 16.20
N PRO A 255 -18.29 -26.34 17.21
CA PRO A 255 -18.28 -25.03 17.87
C PRO A 255 -16.83 -24.73 18.27
N LEU A 256 -16.24 -23.72 17.63
CA LEU A 256 -14.98 -23.16 18.11
C LEU A 256 -15.27 -22.77 19.56
N ALA A 257 -14.40 -23.20 20.48
CA ALA A 257 -14.46 -22.72 21.85
C ALA A 257 -14.54 -21.19 21.76
N ASP A 258 -15.66 -20.64 22.24
CA ASP A 258 -15.92 -19.21 22.12
C ASP A 258 -14.78 -18.48 22.84
N PRO A 259 -13.96 -17.68 22.12
CA PRO A 259 -12.89 -16.92 22.75
C PRO A 259 -13.44 -15.95 23.81
N SER A 260 -14.76 -15.68 23.79
CA SER A 260 -15.45 -14.83 24.76
C SER A 260 -15.49 -15.38 26.19
N VAL A 261 -15.12 -16.65 26.43
CA VAL A 261 -15.17 -17.27 27.77
C VAL A 261 -13.87 -17.07 28.57
N GLY A 262 -12.82 -16.52 27.97
CA GLY A 262 -11.62 -16.04 28.67
C GLY A 262 -11.55 -14.51 28.64
N GLY A 263 -11.95 -13.84 29.72
CA GLY A 263 -12.08 -12.38 29.80
C GLY A 263 -10.78 -11.58 29.72
N GLY A 264 -10.14 -11.55 28.55
CA GLY A 264 -9.08 -10.62 28.19
C GLY A 264 -9.52 -9.72 27.04
N LYS A 265 -9.73 -8.42 27.30
CA LYS A 265 -10.02 -7.39 26.29
C LYS A 265 -8.80 -7.06 25.41
N GLY A 266 -8.09 -8.06 24.88
CA GLY A 266 -6.95 -7.81 23.98
C GLY A 266 -7.31 -8.06 22.53
N ARG A 267 -6.98 -7.10 21.66
CA ARG A 267 -6.96 -7.34 20.21
C ARG A 267 -5.87 -8.36 19.88
N ALA A 268 -6.17 -9.33 19.01
CA ALA A 268 -5.14 -10.11 18.35
C ALA A 268 -4.23 -9.15 17.57
N CYS A 269 -2.92 -9.23 17.76
CA CYS A 269 -2.00 -8.34 17.05
C CYS A 269 -2.06 -8.63 15.54
N ALA A 270 -2.07 -7.58 14.73
CA ALA A 270 -2.25 -7.68 13.29
C ALA A 270 -1.07 -8.40 12.63
N LEU A 271 -1.34 -9.24 11.61
CA LEU A 271 -0.28 -9.94 10.87
C LEU A 271 0.60 -8.94 10.10
N PRO A 272 1.93 -9.10 10.09
CA PRO A 272 2.82 -8.07 9.56
C PRO A 272 2.82 -8.01 8.03
N PHE A 273 3.14 -6.83 7.48
CA PHE A 273 3.34 -6.64 6.03
C PHE A 273 4.78 -6.93 5.57
N PHE A 274 5.73 -6.91 6.49
CA PHE A 274 7.16 -7.14 6.25
C PHE A 274 7.77 -7.96 7.38
N ASP A 275 8.84 -8.71 7.09
CA ASP A 275 9.53 -9.54 8.09
C ASP A 275 10.21 -8.70 9.19
N ASP A 276 10.65 -7.50 8.83
CA ASP A 276 11.29 -6.49 9.67
C ASP A 276 10.32 -5.40 10.16
N GLU A 277 9.00 -5.66 10.08
CA GLU A 277 7.98 -4.79 10.67
C GLU A 277 8.00 -4.93 12.20
N GLU A 278 8.07 -3.77 12.85
CA GLU A 278 7.96 -3.59 14.29
C GLU A 278 6.59 -2.98 14.63
N LEU A 279 6.09 -3.30 15.82
CA LEU A 279 4.74 -2.94 16.26
C LEU A 279 4.79 -2.35 17.66
N ILE A 280 4.17 -1.18 17.83
CA ILE A 280 3.89 -0.54 19.11
C ILE A 280 2.37 -0.57 19.30
N CYS A 281 1.91 -1.14 20.42
CA CYS A 281 0.49 -1.18 20.75
C CYS A 281 0.29 -0.84 22.23
N ASP A 282 -0.58 0.13 22.50
CA ASP A 282 -0.99 0.58 23.84
C ASP A 282 -2.39 0.06 24.24
N GLY A 283 -2.94 -0.88 23.47
CA GLY A 283 -4.23 -1.51 23.67
C GLY A 283 -5.39 -0.88 22.87
N SER A 284 -5.32 0.41 22.52
CA SER A 284 -6.33 1.08 21.68
C SER A 284 -5.80 1.35 20.27
N ARG A 285 -4.54 1.76 20.17
CA ARG A 285 -3.87 2.14 18.93
C ARG A 285 -2.77 1.14 18.60
N THR A 286 -2.51 1.02 17.30
CA THR A 286 -1.37 0.28 16.77
C THR A 286 -0.56 1.21 15.90
N VAL A 287 0.74 1.25 16.10
CA VAL A 287 1.72 1.97 15.27
C VAL A 287 2.73 0.97 14.75
N THR A 288 2.95 0.96 13.44
CA THR A 288 3.91 0.06 12.79
C THR A 288 4.99 0.84 12.06
N TYR A 289 6.18 0.26 11.98
CA TYR A 289 7.31 0.82 11.26
C TYR A 289 8.25 -0.30 10.83
N ARG A 290 9.03 -0.07 9.78
CA ARG A 290 10.18 -0.94 9.46
C ARG A 290 11.45 -0.34 10.04
N ALA A 291 12.38 -1.19 10.44
CA ALA A 291 13.69 -0.73 10.87
C ALA A 291 14.81 -1.70 10.49
N PHE A 292 15.71 -1.27 9.61
CA PHE A 292 16.81 -2.08 9.08
C PHE A 292 18.14 -1.30 9.09
N GLY A 293 19.22 -1.90 8.59
CA GLY A 293 20.56 -1.30 8.64
C GLY A 293 21.36 -1.68 9.90
N ALA A 294 22.34 -0.86 10.27
CA ALA A 294 23.22 -1.10 11.40
C ALA A 294 22.56 -0.68 12.73
N PRO A 295 22.37 -1.59 13.71
CA PRO A 295 21.90 -1.23 15.05
C PRO A 295 22.82 -0.19 15.71
N GLY A 296 22.25 0.89 16.23
CA GLY A 296 23.00 2.00 16.83
C GLY A 296 23.78 2.88 15.84
N GLY A 297 23.59 2.67 14.53
CA GLY A 297 24.13 3.52 13.47
C GLY A 297 23.49 4.91 13.42
N GLU A 298 24.00 5.78 12.55
CA GLU A 298 23.39 7.09 12.30
C GLU A 298 21.97 6.90 11.74
N THR A 299 20.98 7.53 12.38
CA THR A 299 19.58 7.26 12.08
C THR A 299 19.07 8.09 10.89
N LEU A 300 18.54 7.39 9.90
CA LEU A 300 17.80 7.96 8.77
C LEU A 300 16.30 7.74 8.99
N LEU A 301 15.52 8.81 8.95
CA LEU A 301 14.06 8.75 8.99
C LEU A 301 13.51 8.86 7.57
N PHE A 302 12.94 7.78 7.05
CA PHE A 302 12.50 7.68 5.66
C PHE A 302 10.99 7.89 5.53
N PHE A 303 10.59 8.95 4.83
CA PHE A 303 9.20 9.21 4.45
C PHE A 303 8.90 8.52 3.12
N HIS A 304 8.02 7.52 3.18
CA HIS A 304 7.85 6.52 2.13
C HIS A 304 7.00 6.96 0.92
N GLY A 305 6.72 8.25 0.75
CA GLY A 305 5.85 8.75 -0.33
C GLY A 305 4.37 8.38 -0.12
N THR A 306 3.48 8.92 -0.94
CA THR A 306 2.02 8.78 -0.71
C THR A 306 1.47 7.39 -1.06
N TYR A 307 2.17 6.61 -1.89
CA TYR A 307 1.76 5.24 -2.26
C TYR A 307 2.45 4.14 -1.44
N GLY A 308 3.01 4.48 -0.28
CA GLY A 308 3.51 3.46 0.63
C GLY A 308 4.79 2.80 0.13
N PHE A 309 5.72 3.51 -0.49
CA PHE A 309 6.98 2.97 -1.02
C PHE A 309 7.99 2.61 0.09
N CYS A 310 7.56 1.80 1.06
CA CYS A 310 8.23 1.58 2.33
C CYS A 310 9.43 0.63 2.25
N GLN A 311 9.79 0.14 1.06
CA GLN A 311 10.88 -0.80 0.87
C GLN A 311 11.94 -0.27 -0.07
N TRP A 312 13.20 -0.39 0.37
CA TRP A 312 14.36 -0.04 -0.43
C TRP A 312 14.77 -1.24 -1.29
N PRO A 313 15.43 -1.00 -2.45
CA PRO A 313 16.14 -2.06 -3.14
C PRO A 313 17.08 -2.82 -2.17
N ALA A 314 17.09 -4.15 -2.24
CA ALA A 314 17.85 -4.97 -1.27
C ALA A 314 19.35 -4.63 -1.20
N LEU A 315 19.94 -4.19 -2.31
CA LEU A 315 21.32 -3.69 -2.34
C LEU A 315 21.50 -2.37 -1.58
N ALA A 316 20.50 -1.49 -1.61
CA ALA A 316 20.51 -0.23 -0.86
C ALA A 316 20.42 -0.48 0.65
N GLU A 317 19.56 -1.41 1.10
CA GLU A 317 19.48 -1.79 2.52
C GLU A 317 20.81 -2.36 3.04
N LYS A 318 21.46 -3.24 2.25
CA LYS A 318 22.79 -3.79 2.57
C LYS A 318 23.86 -2.70 2.62
N GLU A 319 23.84 -1.76 1.68
CA GLU A 319 24.81 -0.67 1.65
C GLU A 319 24.62 0.30 2.82
N ALA A 320 23.38 0.60 3.20
CA ALA A 320 23.08 1.38 4.40
C ALA A 320 23.66 0.72 5.66
N ALA A 321 23.46 -0.60 5.81
CA ALA A 321 24.05 -1.37 6.91
C ALA A 321 25.59 -1.30 6.89
N ARG A 322 26.21 -1.50 5.72
CA ARG A 322 27.67 -1.47 5.54
C ARG A 322 28.27 -0.11 5.92
N ARG A 323 27.54 0.97 5.69
CA ARG A 323 27.97 2.35 6.00
C ARG A 323 27.62 2.79 7.42
N GLY A 324 26.98 1.94 8.22
CA GLY A 324 26.65 2.26 9.60
C GLY A 324 25.40 3.13 9.76
N TYR A 325 24.44 3.05 8.83
CA TYR A 325 23.15 3.75 8.95
C TYR A 325 22.07 2.83 9.52
N ARG A 326 21.25 3.37 10.43
CA ARG A 326 20.00 2.78 10.92
C ARG A 326 18.84 3.45 10.19
N VAL A 327 18.10 2.72 9.37
CA VAL A 327 16.96 3.29 8.64
C VAL A 327 15.67 2.95 9.37
N ILE A 328 14.86 3.97 9.64
CA ILE A 328 13.53 3.86 10.24
C ILE A 328 12.51 4.33 9.20
N VAL A 329 11.51 3.49 8.91
CA VAL A 329 10.42 3.78 7.98
C VAL A 329 9.09 3.72 8.75
N PRO A 330 8.57 4.84 9.28
CA PRO A 330 7.26 4.89 9.91
C PRO A 330 6.17 4.54 8.90
N ILE A 331 5.27 3.61 9.24
CA ILE A 331 4.05 3.39 8.44
C ILE A 331 2.99 4.37 8.95
N ARG A 332 2.61 5.34 8.12
CA ARG A 332 1.77 6.47 8.54
C ARG A 332 0.36 6.06 9.01
N PRO A 333 -0.31 6.87 9.86
CA PRO A 333 -1.69 6.67 10.28
C PRO A 333 -2.64 6.28 9.13
N GLY A 334 -3.28 5.12 9.24
CA GLY A 334 -4.22 4.63 8.22
C GLY A 334 -3.57 3.92 7.03
N TYR A 335 -2.25 3.71 7.05
CA TYR A 335 -1.54 2.79 6.17
C TYR A 335 -1.22 1.48 6.90
N GLY A 336 -1.22 0.38 6.17
CA GLY A 336 -0.85 -0.95 6.67
C GLY A 336 -1.61 -1.33 7.95
N ASN A 337 -0.86 -1.63 9.00
CA ASN A 337 -1.39 -1.98 10.31
C ASN A 337 -1.45 -0.79 11.29
N THR A 338 -0.95 0.39 10.89
CA THR A 338 -1.02 1.60 11.72
C THR A 338 -2.45 2.11 11.75
N SER A 339 -2.98 2.28 12.96
CA SER A 339 -4.34 2.76 13.17
C SER A 339 -4.53 4.16 12.54
N GLY A 340 -5.71 4.40 11.96
CA GLY A 340 -6.07 5.72 11.46
C GLY A 340 -6.17 6.74 12.61
N ARG A 341 -6.32 8.03 12.27
CA ARG A 341 -6.60 9.06 13.27
C ARG A 341 -8.02 8.94 13.82
N GLU A 342 -8.26 9.57 14.96
CA GLU A 342 -9.62 9.82 15.45
C GLU A 342 -10.26 11.04 14.77
N ALA A 343 -11.60 11.09 14.75
CA ALA A 343 -12.31 12.20 14.13
C ALA A 343 -11.99 13.51 14.86
N GLY A 344 -11.56 14.54 14.10
CA GLY A 344 -11.19 15.85 14.64
C GLY A 344 -9.72 16.01 15.00
N GLU A 345 -8.92 14.94 15.00
CA GLU A 345 -7.46 15.05 15.15
C GLU A 345 -6.83 15.72 13.92
N ASP A 346 -5.81 16.56 14.15
CA ASP A 346 -4.98 17.12 13.09
C ASP A 346 -4.14 16.02 12.43
N VAL A 347 -3.99 16.11 11.10
CA VAL A 347 -3.31 15.08 10.30
C VAL A 347 -1.83 15.03 10.65
N LEU A 348 -1.19 16.20 10.68
CA LEU A 348 0.24 16.33 10.84
C LEU A 348 0.65 16.06 12.29
N ASP A 349 -0.13 16.55 13.26
CA ASP A 349 0.09 16.24 14.67
C ASP A 349 0.11 14.73 14.87
N ARG A 350 -0.92 14.02 14.38
CA ARG A 350 -0.99 12.57 14.53
C ARG A 350 0.16 11.84 13.83
N ILE A 351 0.55 12.24 12.61
CA ILE A 351 1.70 11.65 11.91
C ILE A 351 2.98 11.86 12.75
N PHE A 352 3.21 13.07 13.24
CA PHE A 352 4.46 13.40 13.92
C PHE A 352 4.55 12.84 15.34
N GLU A 353 3.44 12.72 16.05
CA GLU A 353 3.36 12.01 17.33
C GLU A 353 3.75 10.54 17.18
N ASP A 354 3.22 9.85 16.16
CA ASP A 354 3.59 8.46 15.87
C ASP A 354 5.08 8.35 15.50
N ILE A 355 5.63 9.31 14.74
CA ILE A 355 7.07 9.37 14.41
C ILE A 355 7.91 9.54 15.68
N LEU A 356 7.57 10.48 16.56
CA LEU A 356 8.31 10.71 17.80
C LEU A 356 8.27 9.47 18.71
N LEU A 357 7.10 8.82 18.81
CA LEU A 357 6.95 7.56 19.54
C LEU A 357 7.92 6.49 19.02
N ILE A 358 8.04 6.35 17.70
CA ILE A 358 8.97 5.41 17.06
C ILE A 358 10.43 5.81 17.35
N LEU A 359 10.79 7.08 17.15
CA LEU A 359 12.15 7.55 17.38
C LEU A 359 12.59 7.37 18.83
N ASP A 360 11.70 7.63 19.79
CA ASP A 360 11.98 7.47 21.22
C ASP A 360 12.06 5.98 21.60
N ARG A 361 11.29 5.11 20.95
CA ARG A 361 11.36 3.65 21.09
C ARG A 361 12.69 3.07 20.57
N GLU A 362 13.19 3.62 19.48
CA GLU A 362 14.49 3.29 18.87
C GLU A 362 15.66 4.03 19.54
N THR A 363 15.39 4.85 20.56
CA THR A 363 16.39 5.68 21.25
C THR A 363 17.19 6.59 20.31
N ALA A 364 16.57 7.00 19.20
CA ALA A 364 17.18 7.83 18.18
C ALA A 364 17.26 9.30 18.64
N GLY A 365 18.47 9.87 18.61
CA GLY A 365 18.71 11.28 18.91
C GLY A 365 18.24 12.21 17.80
N LYS A 366 19.20 12.87 17.12
CA LYS A 366 18.94 13.56 15.86
C LYS A 366 18.91 12.57 14.70
N VAL A 367 18.04 12.82 13.73
CA VAL A 367 17.88 12.01 12.54
C VAL A 367 18.08 12.84 11.28
N THR A 368 18.60 12.22 10.23
CA THR A 368 18.58 12.81 8.88
C THR A 368 17.30 12.35 8.18
N LEU A 369 16.51 13.31 7.70
CA LEU A 369 15.26 13.04 7.00
C LEU A 369 15.58 12.65 5.56
N VAL A 370 14.97 11.57 5.08
CA VAL A 370 15.00 11.17 3.69
C VAL A 370 13.55 11.09 3.21
N SER A 371 13.16 11.91 2.23
CA SER A 371 11.78 11.94 1.74
C SER A 371 11.69 11.56 0.28
N LEU A 372 10.57 10.95 -0.10
CA LEU A 372 10.18 10.75 -1.48
C LEU A 372 9.11 11.76 -1.88
N GLU A 373 9.18 12.27 -3.11
CA GLU A 373 8.04 12.92 -3.77
C GLU A 373 7.52 14.14 -2.97
N ASN A 374 6.20 14.23 -2.83
CA ASN A 374 5.49 15.21 -2.04
C ASN A 374 5.69 15.06 -0.52
N ASP A 375 6.25 13.96 -0.01
CA ASP A 375 6.55 13.84 1.41
C ASP A 375 7.68 14.79 1.86
N SER A 376 8.35 15.49 0.93
CA SER A 376 9.18 16.64 1.27
C SER A 376 8.41 17.64 2.14
N PHE A 377 7.13 17.88 1.87
CA PHE A 377 6.25 18.70 2.72
C PHE A 377 6.21 18.22 4.17
N LEU A 378 6.00 16.91 4.39
CA LEU A 378 6.00 16.33 5.72
C LEU A 378 7.36 16.50 6.41
N ALA A 379 8.45 16.30 5.66
CA ALA A 379 9.80 16.43 6.19
C ALA A 379 10.13 17.87 6.60
N PHE A 380 9.74 18.87 5.81
CA PHE A 380 9.89 20.28 6.16
C PHE A 380 9.03 20.67 7.36
N CYS A 381 7.76 20.26 7.41
CA CYS A 381 6.89 20.52 8.56
C CYS A 381 7.40 19.83 9.83
N PHE A 382 7.96 18.63 9.73
CA PHE A 382 8.60 17.95 10.84
C PHE A 382 9.85 18.70 11.33
N ALA A 383 10.71 19.15 10.41
CA ALA A 383 11.89 19.94 10.73
C ALA A 383 11.56 21.29 11.38
N GLU A 384 10.49 21.96 10.95
CA GLU A 384 10.00 23.19 11.56
C GLU A 384 9.53 22.98 13.00
N ARG A 385 8.75 21.92 13.25
CA ARG A 385 8.17 21.64 14.58
C ARG A 385 9.17 21.05 15.55
N PHE A 386 10.15 20.28 15.05
CA PHE A 386 11.12 19.55 15.86
C PHE A 386 12.57 19.79 15.42
N PRO A 387 13.05 21.06 15.36
CA PRO A 387 14.39 21.38 14.84
C PRO A 387 15.51 20.73 15.67
N GLY A 388 15.28 20.49 16.95
CA GLY A 388 16.21 19.78 17.84
C GLY A 388 16.39 18.29 17.51
N ARG A 389 15.49 17.70 16.71
CA ARG A 389 15.52 16.28 16.30
C ARG A 389 16.05 16.05 14.89
N VAL A 390 16.37 17.10 14.14
CA VAL A 390 16.76 16.97 12.73
C VAL A 390 18.23 17.38 12.52
N ALA A 391 18.96 16.55 11.76
CA ALA A 391 20.34 16.79 11.37
C ALA A 391 20.47 17.33 9.94
N GLY A 392 19.57 16.92 9.03
CA GLY A 392 19.59 17.27 7.61
C GLY A 392 18.35 16.74 6.89
N LEU A 393 18.17 17.14 5.64
CA LEU A 393 17.10 16.66 4.75
C LEU A 393 17.66 16.31 3.36
N VAL A 394 17.38 15.10 2.89
CA VAL A 394 17.62 14.65 1.51
C VAL A 394 16.30 14.25 0.87
N ALA A 395 15.83 14.99 -0.12
CA ALA A 395 14.58 14.73 -0.82
C ALA A 395 14.83 14.13 -2.21
N PHE A 396 14.32 12.94 -2.46
CA PHE A 396 14.31 12.31 -3.79
C PHE A 396 12.99 12.61 -4.49
N ALA A 397 13.07 13.12 -5.73
CA ALA A 397 11.91 13.66 -6.45
C ALA A 397 11.10 14.66 -5.60
N GLY A 398 11.82 15.40 -4.72
CA GLY A 398 11.20 16.30 -3.78
C GLY A 398 10.53 17.47 -4.48
N VAL A 399 9.45 17.96 -3.90
CA VAL A 399 8.79 19.21 -4.31
C VAL A 399 8.94 20.29 -3.24
N LEU A 400 8.67 21.54 -3.60
CA LEU A 400 8.55 22.68 -2.69
C LEU A 400 7.18 23.33 -2.88
N PRO A 401 6.78 24.32 -2.04
CA PRO A 401 5.49 24.99 -2.18
C PRO A 401 5.26 25.47 -3.61
N MET A 402 4.17 25.03 -4.23
CA MET A 402 3.78 25.45 -5.58
C MET A 402 3.13 26.83 -5.51
N THR A 403 3.87 27.85 -5.92
CA THR A 403 3.48 29.27 -5.76
C THR A 403 2.96 29.90 -7.04
N ARG A 404 3.22 29.28 -8.19
CA ARG A 404 2.87 29.81 -9.51
C ARG A 404 1.94 28.83 -10.21
N GLU A 405 0.92 29.35 -10.89
CA GLU A 405 -0.04 28.53 -11.63
C GLU A 405 0.62 27.69 -12.73
N VAL A 406 1.63 28.26 -13.40
CA VAL A 406 2.41 27.59 -14.44
C VAL A 406 3.07 26.29 -13.94
N GLN A 407 3.35 26.18 -12.64
CA GLN A 407 3.91 24.95 -12.08
C GLN A 407 2.89 23.80 -12.12
N TYR A 408 1.61 24.10 -11.89
CA TYR A 408 0.53 23.10 -12.00
C TYR A 408 0.26 22.73 -13.46
N SER A 409 0.29 23.70 -14.39
CA SER A 409 0.04 23.42 -15.81
C SER A 409 1.14 22.53 -16.42
N ARG A 410 2.38 22.60 -15.93
CA ARG A 410 3.50 21.74 -16.35
C ARG A 410 3.43 20.30 -15.83
N MET A 411 2.63 20.00 -14.81
CA MET A 411 2.51 18.64 -14.28
C MET A 411 1.93 17.68 -15.32
N ASP A 412 2.28 16.39 -15.25
CA ASP A 412 1.61 15.35 -16.05
C ASP A 412 0.11 15.28 -15.70
N LYS A 413 -0.72 14.80 -16.63
CA LYS A 413 -2.19 14.79 -16.50
C LYS A 413 -2.66 14.12 -15.20
N TRP A 414 -2.02 13.02 -14.80
CA TRP A 414 -2.42 12.26 -13.60
C TRP A 414 -2.13 13.04 -12.32
N HIS A 415 -0.93 13.60 -12.21
CA HIS A 415 -0.51 14.39 -11.05
C HIS A 415 -1.27 15.71 -10.99
N ARG A 416 -1.46 16.38 -12.13
CA ARG A 416 -2.27 17.60 -12.24
C ARG A 416 -3.71 17.35 -11.81
N PHE A 417 -4.28 16.22 -12.19
CA PHE A 417 -5.63 15.83 -11.78
C PHE A 417 -5.74 15.75 -10.25
N VAL A 418 -4.84 15.02 -9.59
CA VAL A 418 -4.94 14.84 -8.14
C VAL A 418 -4.55 16.09 -7.37
N VAL A 419 -3.38 16.68 -7.67
CA VAL A 419 -2.88 17.89 -6.98
C VAL A 419 -3.80 19.08 -7.26
N GLY A 420 -4.27 19.24 -8.51
CA GLY A 420 -5.23 20.26 -8.89
C GLY A 420 -6.58 20.07 -8.20
N THR A 421 -7.11 18.85 -8.12
CA THR A 421 -8.34 18.59 -7.35
C THR A 421 -8.15 18.98 -5.88
N ALA A 422 -7.01 18.66 -5.28
CA ALA A 422 -6.76 18.97 -3.87
C ALA A 422 -6.67 20.47 -3.63
N ARG A 423 -6.14 21.22 -4.61
CA ARG A 423 -6.01 22.66 -4.53
C ARG A 423 -7.32 23.40 -4.78
N TYR A 424 -8.05 23.03 -5.83
CA TYR A 424 -9.19 23.80 -6.33
C TYR A 424 -10.55 23.25 -5.90
N THR A 425 -10.66 21.95 -5.64
CA THR A 425 -11.91 21.27 -5.26
C THR A 425 -11.67 20.20 -4.18
N PRO A 426 -11.14 20.57 -3.00
CA PRO A 426 -10.70 19.61 -1.98
C PRO A 426 -11.79 18.66 -1.49
N SER A 427 -13.07 19.06 -1.56
CA SER A 427 -14.19 18.18 -1.19
C SER A 427 -14.30 16.92 -2.06
N LEU A 428 -13.72 16.90 -3.27
CA LEU A 428 -13.71 15.73 -4.15
C LEU A 428 -12.53 14.79 -3.92
N ILE A 429 -11.50 15.20 -3.18
CA ILE A 429 -10.30 14.37 -2.96
C ILE A 429 -10.59 13.00 -2.33
N PRO A 430 -11.50 12.85 -1.35
CA PRO A 430 -11.86 11.53 -0.84
C PRO A 430 -12.35 10.57 -1.93
N LEU A 431 -13.14 11.08 -2.88
CA LEU A 431 -13.64 10.31 -4.00
C LEU A 431 -12.54 9.99 -5.02
N VAL A 432 -11.74 11.01 -5.39
CA VAL A 432 -10.62 10.86 -6.32
C VAL A 432 -9.63 9.83 -5.80
N ALA A 433 -9.25 9.90 -4.53
CA ALA A 433 -8.37 8.95 -3.87
C ALA A 433 -8.99 7.54 -3.83
N ARG A 434 -10.27 7.42 -3.42
CA ARG A 434 -10.95 6.12 -3.38
C ARG A 434 -11.02 5.46 -4.76
N GLY A 435 -11.40 6.22 -5.78
CA GLY A 435 -11.43 5.77 -7.17
C GLY A 435 -10.05 5.33 -7.65
N GLY A 436 -9.00 6.11 -7.37
CA GLY A 436 -7.62 5.80 -7.79
C GLY A 436 -7.07 4.54 -7.15
N PHE A 437 -7.34 4.31 -5.85
CA PHE A 437 -6.92 3.09 -5.15
C PHE A 437 -7.72 1.86 -5.62
N HIS A 438 -9.03 2.00 -5.87
CA HIS A 438 -9.84 0.92 -6.47
C HIS A 438 -9.39 0.61 -7.89
N PHE A 439 -9.02 1.63 -8.67
CA PHE A 439 -8.45 1.48 -10.00
C PHE A 439 -7.12 0.73 -9.94
N ALA A 440 -6.17 1.16 -9.10
CA ALA A 440 -4.90 0.49 -8.89
C ALA A 440 -5.07 -0.99 -8.47
N ALA A 441 -6.03 -1.27 -7.58
CA ALA A 441 -6.36 -2.64 -7.17
C ALA A 441 -6.92 -3.50 -8.32
N ARG A 442 -7.70 -2.90 -9.23
CA ARG A 442 -8.32 -3.58 -10.37
C ARG A 442 -7.33 -3.91 -11.48
N ILE A 443 -6.54 -2.93 -11.90
CA ILE A 443 -5.59 -3.09 -13.01
C ILE A 443 -4.27 -3.73 -12.55
N GLY A 444 -3.97 -3.65 -11.26
CA GLY A 444 -2.72 -4.10 -10.67
C GLY A 444 -1.68 -2.99 -10.54
N ARG A 445 -0.84 -3.05 -9.50
CA ARG A 445 0.14 -2.01 -9.17
C ARG A 445 1.16 -1.71 -10.27
N GLU A 446 1.61 -2.71 -11.01
CA GLU A 446 2.57 -2.51 -12.10
C GLU A 446 1.95 -1.82 -13.32
N GLU A 447 0.74 -2.23 -13.70
CA GLU A 447 -0.02 -1.58 -14.77
C GLU A 447 -0.41 -0.14 -14.37
N PHE A 448 -0.72 0.08 -13.08
CA PHE A 448 -0.94 1.42 -12.54
C PHE A 448 0.30 2.31 -12.71
N VAL A 449 1.51 1.80 -12.41
CA VAL A 449 2.76 2.51 -12.70
C VAL A 449 2.88 2.84 -14.18
N ARG A 450 2.64 1.87 -15.07
CA ARG A 450 2.74 2.07 -16.52
C ARG A 450 1.79 3.16 -17.03
N GLN A 451 0.59 3.28 -16.45
CA GLN A 451 -0.40 4.29 -16.86
C GLN A 451 -0.11 5.67 -16.28
N VAL A 452 0.23 5.76 -14.99
CA VAL A 452 0.45 7.04 -14.30
C VAL A 452 1.79 7.67 -14.70
N TYR A 453 2.82 6.85 -14.90
CA TYR A 453 4.18 7.32 -15.23
C TYR A 453 4.54 7.11 -16.70
N GLY A 454 3.56 6.81 -17.56
CA GLY A 454 3.79 6.43 -18.96
C GLY A 454 4.52 7.49 -19.81
N SER A 455 4.44 8.76 -19.43
CA SER A 455 5.17 9.88 -20.05
C SER A 455 6.65 9.96 -19.61
N SER A 456 7.01 9.32 -18.49
CA SER A 456 8.37 9.22 -17.95
C SER A 456 8.99 7.87 -18.33
N ARG A 457 9.69 7.84 -19.48
CA ARG A 457 10.39 6.62 -19.93
C ARG A 457 11.34 6.04 -18.87
N PRO A 458 12.12 6.84 -18.10
CA PRO A 458 12.93 6.31 -17.01
C PRO A 458 12.13 5.61 -15.91
N ASP A 459 11.01 6.18 -15.46
CA ASP A 459 10.21 5.58 -14.38
C ASP A 459 9.56 4.26 -14.81
N VAL A 460 9.09 4.18 -16.07
CA VAL A 460 8.60 2.91 -16.63
C VAL A 460 9.74 1.89 -16.73
N ALA A 461 10.94 2.32 -17.11
CA ALA A 461 12.10 1.44 -17.24
C ALA A 461 12.60 0.89 -15.88
N VAL A 462 12.38 1.60 -14.78
CA VAL A 462 12.71 1.11 -13.41
C VAL A 462 12.02 -0.21 -13.11
N MET A 463 10.80 -0.42 -13.62
CA MET A 463 10.07 -1.67 -13.42
C MET A 463 10.70 -2.88 -14.13
N ALA A 464 11.61 -2.66 -15.08
CA ALA A 464 12.37 -3.76 -15.70
C ALA A 464 13.51 -4.28 -14.81
N ASP A 465 14.00 -3.49 -13.84
CA ASP A 465 14.96 -3.96 -12.84
C ASP A 465 14.25 -4.77 -11.75
N ALA A 466 14.62 -6.03 -11.60
CA ALA A 466 13.93 -6.94 -10.68
C ALA A 466 13.99 -6.49 -9.22
N THR A 467 15.08 -5.85 -8.79
CA THR A 467 15.26 -5.43 -7.39
C THR A 467 14.45 -4.17 -7.10
N ALA A 468 14.46 -3.19 -8.01
CA ALA A 468 13.65 -2.00 -7.90
C ALA A 468 12.16 -2.30 -8.02
N ARG A 469 11.75 -3.13 -8.99
CA ARG A 469 10.37 -3.60 -9.14
C ARG A 469 9.88 -4.30 -7.87
N GLU A 470 10.68 -5.18 -7.28
CA GLU A 470 10.32 -5.84 -6.02
C GLU A 470 10.17 -4.85 -4.86
N ALA A 471 11.08 -3.88 -4.74
CA ALA A 471 11.02 -2.86 -3.70
C ALA A 471 9.77 -1.97 -3.84
N ILE A 472 9.46 -1.51 -5.05
CA ILE A 472 8.26 -0.72 -5.35
C ILE A 472 6.99 -1.53 -5.03
N LEU A 473 6.85 -2.71 -5.62
CA LEU A 473 5.62 -3.50 -5.48
C LEU A 473 5.42 -4.05 -4.06
N THR A 474 6.47 -4.47 -3.37
CA THR A 474 6.35 -4.97 -1.99
C THR A 474 6.14 -3.82 -1.01
N GLY A 475 6.85 -2.70 -1.19
CA GLY A 475 6.65 -1.50 -0.39
C GLY A 475 5.19 -1.08 -0.38
N THR A 476 4.58 -0.92 -1.56
CA THR A 476 3.21 -0.41 -1.73
C THR A 476 2.10 -1.25 -1.09
N ARG A 477 2.38 -2.44 -0.54
CA ARG A 477 1.37 -3.30 0.11
C ARG A 477 0.65 -2.62 1.28
N VAL A 478 1.32 -1.71 1.99
CA VAL A 478 0.70 -0.94 3.08
C VAL A 478 -0.29 0.11 2.58
N ALA A 479 -0.26 0.44 1.29
CA ALA A 479 -1.19 1.37 0.67
C ALA A 479 -2.27 0.63 -0.14
N VAL A 480 -1.87 -0.38 -0.93
CA VAL A 480 -2.76 -1.14 -1.83
C VAL A 480 -2.47 -2.63 -1.69
N SER A 481 -3.39 -3.37 -1.08
CA SER A 481 -3.38 -4.84 -1.01
C SER A 481 -4.79 -5.40 -0.83
N PRO A 482 -5.01 -6.71 -1.05
CA PRO A 482 -6.29 -7.37 -0.77
C PRO A 482 -6.80 -7.22 0.67
N ARG A 483 -5.93 -6.83 1.61
CA ARG A 483 -6.27 -6.57 3.01
C ARG A 483 -6.50 -5.10 3.33
N HIS A 484 -5.94 -4.17 2.57
CA HIS A 484 -5.95 -2.76 2.94
C HIS A 484 -5.87 -1.81 1.75
N LEU A 485 -6.66 -0.72 1.79
CA LEU A 485 -6.57 0.41 0.88
C LEU A 485 -6.44 1.71 1.68
N ALA A 486 -5.30 2.40 1.58
CA ALA A 486 -5.00 3.62 2.35
C ALA A 486 -5.65 4.92 1.82
N HIS A 487 -6.56 4.83 0.85
CA HIS A 487 -7.20 5.95 0.18
C HIS A 487 -7.72 7.08 1.11
N ARG A 488 -8.24 6.75 2.31
CA ARG A 488 -8.70 7.76 3.27
C ARG A 488 -7.54 8.57 3.85
N ALA A 489 -6.46 7.91 4.26
CA ALA A 489 -5.27 8.59 4.77
C ALA A 489 -4.57 9.38 3.67
N TYR A 490 -4.46 8.81 2.47
CA TYR A 490 -3.99 9.51 1.28
C TYR A 490 -4.77 10.80 1.02
N ALA A 491 -6.11 10.73 1.00
CA ALA A 491 -6.97 11.88 0.76
C ALA A 491 -6.73 13.01 1.79
N GLN A 492 -6.57 12.63 3.04
CA GLN A 492 -6.28 13.54 4.14
C GLN A 492 -4.92 14.22 4.00
N GLU A 493 -3.88 13.46 3.69
CA GLU A 493 -2.51 13.98 3.46
C GLU A 493 -2.48 14.93 2.26
N MET A 494 -3.17 14.58 1.16
CA MET A 494 -3.24 15.42 -0.03
C MET A 494 -3.97 16.75 0.21
N CYS A 495 -5.01 16.75 1.06
CA CYS A 495 -5.66 17.99 1.48
C CYS A 495 -4.69 18.89 2.25
N GLU A 496 -3.87 18.36 3.15
CA GLU A 496 -2.87 19.17 3.88
C GLU A 496 -1.80 19.72 2.94
N PHE A 497 -1.27 18.86 2.07
CA PHE A 497 -0.28 19.24 1.07
C PHE A 497 -0.78 20.39 0.19
N ALA A 498 -2.04 20.34 -0.27
CA ALA A 498 -2.60 21.35 -1.16
C ALA A 498 -3.15 22.62 -0.45
N ARG A 499 -3.50 22.50 0.84
CA ARG A 499 -3.99 23.61 1.67
C ARG A 499 -2.85 24.52 2.13
N GLY A 500 -1.67 23.96 2.41
CA GLY A 500 -0.58 24.68 3.08
C GLY A 500 0.18 25.65 2.17
N ASP A 501 0.34 26.90 2.61
CA ASP A 501 1.54 27.67 2.30
C ASP A 501 2.62 27.28 3.32
N TRP A 502 3.32 26.19 3.03
CA TRP A 502 4.40 25.65 3.88
C TRP A 502 5.76 26.30 3.58
N LYS A 503 5.76 27.50 2.94
CA LYS A 503 6.97 28.32 2.80
C LYS A 503 7.65 28.56 4.14
N ARG A 504 6.87 28.78 5.20
CA ARG A 504 7.40 29.00 6.54
C ARG A 504 8.24 27.80 7.01
N ALA A 505 7.76 26.59 6.77
CA ALA A 505 8.49 25.36 7.10
C ALA A 505 9.80 25.25 6.30
N VAL A 506 9.77 25.62 5.01
CA VAL A 506 10.98 25.66 4.17
C VAL A 506 11.97 26.71 4.69
N GLN A 507 11.50 27.92 5.00
CA GLN A 507 12.33 29.00 5.54
C GLN A 507 12.95 28.64 6.90
N ALA A 508 12.25 27.86 7.74
CA ALA A 508 12.76 27.41 9.03
C ALA A 508 14.02 26.53 8.92
N THR A 509 14.26 25.91 7.76
CA THR A 509 15.47 25.10 7.49
C THR A 509 16.69 25.92 7.08
N ARG A 510 16.49 27.19 6.72
CA ARG A 510 17.56 28.08 6.27
C ARG A 510 18.57 28.26 7.40
N ASP A 511 19.84 27.98 7.10
CA ASP A 511 20.97 28.10 8.02
C ASP A 511 20.86 27.22 9.30
N THR A 512 19.84 26.35 9.41
CA THR A 512 19.64 25.46 10.56
C THR A 512 20.01 24.02 10.25
N ILE A 513 19.64 23.52 9.06
CA ILE A 513 20.01 22.19 8.58
C ILE A 513 20.37 22.26 7.08
N PRO A 514 21.28 21.41 6.60
CA PRO A 514 21.51 21.25 5.17
C PRO A 514 20.32 20.53 4.52
N VAL A 515 19.95 21.03 3.33
CA VAL A 515 18.83 20.49 2.54
C VAL A 515 19.32 20.21 1.12
N ARG A 516 19.11 18.98 0.66
CA ARG A 516 19.47 18.53 -0.68
C ARG A 516 18.29 17.89 -1.38
N PHE A 517 18.14 18.19 -2.66
CA PHE A 517 17.13 17.67 -3.56
C PHE A 517 17.81 16.92 -4.70
N ILE A 518 17.35 15.71 -4.97
CA ILE A 518 17.82 14.85 -6.05
C ILE A 518 16.59 14.50 -6.89
N ASN A 519 16.43 15.20 -8.02
CA ASN A 519 15.25 15.11 -8.88
C ASN A 519 15.58 14.47 -10.22
N GLY A 520 14.60 13.79 -10.80
CA GLY A 520 14.65 13.35 -12.19
C GLY A 520 14.18 14.46 -13.14
N ALA A 521 14.77 14.53 -14.33
CA ALA A 521 14.36 15.50 -15.36
C ALA A 521 12.98 15.18 -15.96
N THR A 522 12.51 13.93 -15.84
CA THR A 522 11.17 13.51 -16.28
C THR A 522 10.19 13.38 -15.12
N ASP A 523 10.46 14.01 -13.98
CA ASP A 523 9.54 14.06 -12.83
C ASP A 523 8.21 14.71 -13.26
N PRO A 524 7.07 14.00 -13.14
CA PRO A 524 5.76 14.46 -13.58
C PRO A 524 5.16 15.56 -12.70
N ILE A 525 5.71 15.83 -11.50
CA ILE A 525 5.25 16.91 -10.63
C ILE A 525 6.16 18.14 -10.75
N ALA A 526 7.48 17.92 -10.71
CA ALA A 526 8.48 18.99 -10.70
C ALA A 526 9.47 18.83 -11.86
N PRO A 527 9.06 19.19 -13.11
CA PRO A 527 9.97 19.20 -14.25
C PRO A 527 11.08 20.26 -14.06
N PRO A 528 12.16 20.22 -14.88
CA PRO A 528 13.36 21.03 -14.69
C PRO A 528 13.09 22.54 -14.55
N GLU A 529 12.10 23.07 -15.26
CA GLU A 529 11.72 24.48 -15.18
C GLU A 529 11.17 24.84 -13.80
N THR A 530 10.36 23.96 -13.21
CA THR A 530 9.84 24.14 -11.84
C THR A 530 10.96 23.99 -10.81
N VAL A 531 11.91 23.07 -11.02
CA VAL A 531 13.10 22.94 -10.15
C VAL A 531 14.02 24.15 -10.26
N ALA A 532 14.16 24.75 -11.45
CA ALA A 532 14.92 25.98 -11.64
C ALA A 532 14.31 27.15 -10.86
N GLU A 533 12.99 27.31 -10.91
CA GLU A 533 12.26 28.28 -10.10
C GLU A 533 12.44 28.04 -8.59
N PHE A 534 12.40 26.79 -8.14
CA PHE A 534 12.70 26.43 -6.75
C PHE A 534 14.12 26.82 -6.33
N ARG A 535 15.10 26.64 -7.21
CA ARG A 535 16.50 27.04 -6.96
C ARG A 535 16.62 28.56 -6.81
N GLU A 536 15.87 29.33 -7.59
CA GLU A 536 15.82 30.79 -7.47
C GLU A 536 15.14 31.25 -6.17
N ASP A 537 14.02 30.63 -5.81
CA ASP A 537 13.24 30.99 -4.62
C ASP A 537 13.94 30.58 -3.31
N TYR A 538 14.73 29.50 -3.34
CA TYR A 538 15.37 28.88 -2.16
C TYR A 538 16.87 28.62 -2.39
N PRO A 539 17.71 29.66 -2.52
CA PRO A 539 19.11 29.54 -2.95
C PRO A 539 20.05 28.82 -1.95
N TRP A 540 19.60 28.54 -0.73
CA TRP A 540 20.37 27.74 0.24
C TRP A 540 20.16 26.23 0.10
N ILE A 541 19.18 25.80 -0.70
CA ILE A 541 18.91 24.39 -0.98
C ILE A 541 19.77 23.95 -2.16
N THR A 542 20.42 22.79 -2.04
CA THR A 542 21.19 22.20 -3.13
C THR A 542 20.28 21.31 -3.97
N PHE A 543 20.26 21.50 -5.29
CA PHE A 543 19.48 20.68 -6.22
C PHE A 543 20.39 19.98 -7.23
N GLU A 544 20.16 18.68 -7.40
CA GLU A 544 20.72 17.82 -8.44
C GLU A 544 19.58 17.33 -9.34
N VAL A 545 19.74 17.45 -10.66
CA VAL A 545 18.75 16.99 -11.65
C VAL A 545 19.41 15.93 -12.54
N HIS A 546 18.75 14.79 -12.69
CA HIS A 546 19.23 13.64 -13.45
C HIS A 546 18.38 13.42 -14.71
N GLU A 547 19.01 13.54 -15.88
CA GLU A 547 18.35 13.41 -17.20
C GLU A 547 17.76 12.00 -17.46
N ASP A 548 18.32 10.98 -16.82
CA ASP A 548 17.96 9.57 -16.98
C ASP A 548 17.05 9.05 -15.85
N ALA A 549 16.31 9.94 -15.19
CA ALA A 549 15.40 9.61 -14.11
C ALA A 549 14.12 10.47 -14.12
N GLY A 550 13.05 9.93 -13.53
CA GLY A 550 11.84 10.68 -13.18
C GLY A 550 11.57 10.63 -11.68
N GLN A 551 10.32 10.39 -11.29
CA GLN A 551 9.89 10.37 -9.89
C GLN A 551 10.46 9.21 -9.08
N PHE A 552 10.71 8.05 -9.71
CA PHE A 552 11.29 6.86 -9.06
C PHE A 552 12.83 6.91 -8.96
N ILE A 553 13.41 8.11 -9.00
CA ILE A 553 14.85 8.33 -8.90
C ILE A 553 15.48 7.69 -7.66
N PHE A 554 14.78 7.58 -6.53
CA PHE A 554 15.31 6.83 -5.38
C PHE A 554 15.59 5.36 -5.74
N PHE A 555 14.71 4.71 -6.50
CA PHE A 555 14.83 3.30 -6.84
C PHE A 555 15.91 3.00 -7.88
N SER A 556 16.11 3.92 -8.84
CA SER A 556 17.18 3.82 -9.84
C SER A 556 18.54 4.34 -9.35
N HIS A 557 18.54 5.34 -8.47
CA HIS A 557 19.72 6.11 -8.08
C HIS A 557 19.93 6.19 -6.56
N TRP A 558 19.46 5.20 -5.77
CA TRP A 558 19.62 5.14 -4.31
C TRP A 558 21.06 5.38 -3.83
N SER A 559 22.06 5.03 -4.64
CA SER A 559 23.48 5.25 -4.31
C SER A 559 23.84 6.73 -4.11
N ARG A 560 23.07 7.66 -4.70
CA ARG A 560 23.23 9.11 -4.51
C ARG A 560 22.90 9.57 -3.09
N LEU A 561 22.15 8.79 -2.33
CA LEU A 561 21.87 9.08 -0.92
C LEU A 561 23.17 9.23 -0.13
N PHE A 562 24.16 8.36 -0.32
CA PHE A 562 25.32 8.35 0.58
C PHE A 562 26.27 9.55 0.40
N PRO A 563 26.61 9.97 -0.83
CA PRO A 563 27.25 11.27 -1.03
C PRO A 563 26.39 12.44 -0.54
N ALA A 564 25.05 12.35 -0.66
CA ALA A 564 24.16 13.36 -0.11
C ALA A 564 24.28 13.49 1.42
N LEU A 565 24.35 12.37 2.12
CA LEU A 565 24.51 12.31 3.58
C LEU A 565 25.89 12.80 4.04
N ALA A 566 26.97 12.46 3.33
CA ALA A 566 28.32 12.88 3.73
C ALA A 566 28.50 14.41 3.80
N ASP A 567 27.78 15.15 2.95
CA ASP A 567 27.83 16.62 2.91
C ASP A 567 26.81 17.29 3.85
N THR A 568 26.00 16.52 4.59
CA THR A 568 25.04 17.07 5.59
C THR A 568 25.69 17.44 6.93
N VAL A 569 27.00 17.34 7.05
CA VAL A 569 27.74 17.89 8.19
C VAL A 569 28.02 19.37 7.93
N LEU A 570 27.30 20.27 8.59
CA LEU A 570 27.60 21.71 8.55
C LEU A 570 29.08 21.93 8.92
N PRO A 571 29.88 22.66 8.13
CA PRO A 571 31.23 23.01 8.54
C PRO A 571 31.16 23.77 9.86
N GLN A 572 31.78 23.23 10.91
CA GLN A 572 31.90 23.95 12.18
C GLN A 572 32.54 25.30 11.88
N LYS A 573 31.81 26.40 12.12
CA LYS A 573 32.39 27.74 12.08
C LYS A 573 33.58 27.73 13.04
N ALA A 574 34.79 27.77 12.50
CA ALA A 574 36.00 27.92 13.27
C ALA A 574 35.82 29.17 14.14
N VAL A 575 35.73 28.99 15.45
CA VAL A 575 35.81 30.07 16.41
C VAL A 575 37.22 30.62 16.29
N MET A 576 37.41 31.61 15.42
CA MET A 576 38.62 32.42 15.40
C MET A 576 38.65 33.21 16.70
N GLY A 577 39.31 32.65 17.71
CA GLY A 577 39.72 33.36 18.91
C GLY A 577 40.71 34.46 18.54
N ALA A 578 40.19 35.64 18.22
CA ALA A 578 40.94 36.88 18.28
C ALA A 578 41.13 37.25 19.75
N GLY A 579 42.26 36.85 20.33
CA GLY A 579 42.71 37.27 21.65
C GLY A 579 44.19 37.62 21.61
N ARG A 580 44.48 38.88 21.27
CA ARG A 580 45.81 39.47 21.17
C ARG A 580 46.55 39.46 22.51
N HIS A 581 47.88 39.36 22.41
CA HIS A 581 48.85 39.70 23.44
C HIS A 581 48.65 41.13 24.00
N SER A 582 48.85 41.27 25.31
CA SER A 582 49.67 42.35 25.90
C SER A 582 49.85 42.14 27.41
N VAL A 583 51.13 41.93 27.78
CA VAL A 583 51.85 42.17 29.05
C VAL A 583 51.30 41.57 30.35
#